data_AF-A0A7Y2G042-F1
#
_entry.id   AF-A0A7Y2G042-F1
#
_cell.length_a   1.000
_cell.length_b   1.000
_cell.length_c   1.000
_cell.angle_alpha   90.00
_cell.angle_beta   90.00
_cell.angle_gamma   90.00
#
_symmetry.space_group_name_H-M   'P 1'
#
loop_
_entity.id
_entity.type
_entity.pdbx_description
1 polymer ?
#
loop_
_entity_poly.entity_id
_entity_poly.type
_entity_poly.pdbx_seq_one_letter_code
_entity_poly.pdbx_strand_id
1 'polypeptide(L)'
;MFSILDKEAWPRKHTFDFYKDFEDPFTSICARVEITDLLKKCKSSELNFTAASMFCSLRAVNEIQAFRLRLVGEEVRDYQVIHGGTTVLRDDDSFSYFYFDFVEDLSG
;
A
#
# COMPACT_ATOMS: atom_id res chain seq x y z
N MET A 1 4.06 5.26 13.69
CA MET A 1 3.73 4.57 14.96
C MET A 1 3.01 3.27 14.63
N PHE A 2 3.17 2.22 15.45
CA PHE A 2 2.46 0.95 15.28
C PHE A 2 1.83 0.51 16.61
N SER A 3 0.81 -0.34 16.53
CA SER A 3 0.29 -1.10 17.65
C SER A 3 0.57 -2.59 17.44
N ILE A 4 0.71 -3.34 18.53
CA ILE A 4 0.80 -4.80 18.47
C ILE A 4 -0.62 -5.34 18.47
N LEU A 5 -0.93 -6.18 17.49
CA LEU A 5 -2.23 -6.81 17.37
C LEU A 5 -2.32 -8.00 18.35
N ASP A 6 -3.41 -8.05 19.12
CA ASP A 6 -3.71 -9.21 19.96
C ASP A 6 -4.13 -10.40 19.07
N LYS A 7 -3.22 -11.36 18.91
CA LYS A 7 -3.44 -12.55 18.07
C LYS A 7 -4.56 -13.43 18.60
N GLU A 8 -4.77 -13.50 19.92
CA GLU A 8 -5.77 -14.39 20.51
C GLU A 8 -7.19 -13.88 20.27
N ALA A 9 -7.38 -12.56 20.22
CA ALA A 9 -8.65 -11.93 19.88
C ALA A 9 -8.88 -11.77 18.37
N TRP A 10 -7.93 -12.16 17.51
CA TRP A 10 -8.00 -11.87 16.08
C TRP A 10 -8.78 -12.94 15.30
N PRO A 11 -9.87 -12.58 14.59
CA PRO A 11 -10.67 -13.55 13.84
C PRO A 11 -9.88 -14.33 12.78
N ARG A 12 -8.77 -13.78 12.29
CA ARG A 12 -7.92 -14.42 11.27
C ARG A 12 -6.75 -15.21 11.86
N LYS A 13 -6.67 -15.39 13.19
CA LYS A 13 -5.59 -16.14 13.84
C LYS A 13 -5.35 -17.50 13.18
N HIS A 14 -6.40 -18.30 13.02
CA HIS A 14 -6.27 -19.63 12.42
C HIS A 14 -5.75 -19.60 10.99
N THR A 15 -6.23 -18.65 10.18
CA THR A 15 -5.74 -18.44 8.81
C THR A 15 -4.27 -18.03 8.81
N PHE A 16 -3.87 -17.13 9.70
CA PHE A 16 -2.48 -16.71 9.84
C PHE A 16 -1.58 -17.88 10.25
N ASP A 17 -1.97 -18.64 11.28
CA ASP A 17 -1.21 -19.79 11.76
C ASP A 17 -1.05 -20.88 10.69
N PHE A 18 -2.02 -21.03 9.80
CA PHE A 18 -1.93 -21.95 8.67
C PHE A 18 -0.89 -21.52 7.63
N TYR A 19 -0.86 -20.23 7.25
CA TYR A 19 0.02 -19.75 6.17
C TYR A 19 1.41 -19.30 6.64
N LYS A 20 1.61 -18.92 7.91
CA LYS A 20 2.84 -18.24 8.36
C LYS A 20 4.13 -19.04 8.15
N ASP A 21 4.03 -20.38 8.11
CA ASP A 21 5.17 -21.29 7.99
C ASP A 21 5.37 -21.81 6.56
N PHE A 22 4.62 -21.29 5.58
CA PHE A 22 4.79 -21.65 4.18
C PHE A 22 6.08 -21.03 3.62
N GLU A 23 6.74 -21.73 2.70
CA GLU A 23 7.92 -21.21 2.00
C GLU A 23 7.58 -19.97 1.17
N ASP A 24 6.41 -19.97 0.53
CA ASP A 24 5.86 -18.82 -0.21
C ASP A 24 4.39 -18.59 0.21
N PRO A 25 4.15 -17.70 1.20
CA PRO A 25 2.80 -17.37 1.66
C PRO A 25 2.15 -16.24 0.85
N PHE A 26 2.70 -15.87 -0.32
CA PHE A 26 2.23 -14.74 -1.11
C PHE A 26 1.28 -15.16 -2.23
N THR A 27 0.38 -14.25 -2.60
CA THR A 27 -0.50 -14.40 -3.76
C THR A 27 -0.54 -13.09 -4.53
N SER A 28 -0.69 -13.19 -5.85
CA SER A 28 -0.74 -12.05 -6.76
C SER A 28 -2.10 -12.01 -7.45
N ILE A 29 -2.68 -10.81 -7.52
CA ILE A 29 -3.92 -10.56 -8.25
C ILE A 29 -3.70 -9.45 -9.28
N CYS A 30 -4.41 -9.53 -10.40
CA CYS A 30 -4.47 -8.48 -11.40
C CYS A 30 -5.94 -8.21 -11.74
N ALA A 31 -6.35 -6.95 -11.68
CA ALA A 31 -7.72 -6.54 -11.94
C ALA A 31 -7.75 -5.28 -12.81
N ARG A 32 -8.83 -5.11 -13.57
CA ARG A 32 -9.10 -3.87 -14.30
C ARG A 32 -9.73 -2.85 -13.36
N VAL A 33 -9.12 -1.68 -13.26
CA VAL A 33 -9.63 -0.55 -12.47
C VAL A 33 -10.14 0.52 -13.44
N GLU A 34 -11.35 1.01 -13.19
CA GLU A 34 -11.93 2.14 -13.93
C GLU A 34 -11.26 3.43 -13.42
N ILE A 35 -10.68 4.23 -14.32
CA ILE A 35 -9.89 5.42 -13.98
C ILE A 35 -10.38 6.69 -14.68
N THR A 36 -11.54 6.64 -15.34
CA THR A 36 -12.06 7.76 -16.15
C THR A 36 -12.17 9.03 -15.32
N ASP A 37 -12.68 8.95 -14.10
CA ASP A 37 -12.85 10.12 -13.25
C ASP A 37 -11.53 10.65 -12.68
N LEU A 38 -10.57 9.76 -12.39
CA LEU A 38 -9.20 10.15 -12.02
C LEU A 38 -8.53 10.93 -13.15
N LEU A 39 -8.65 10.45 -14.39
CA LEU A 39 -8.09 11.12 -15.57
C LEU A 39 -8.73 12.50 -15.79
N LYS A 40 -10.05 12.62 -15.65
CA LYS A 40 -10.75 13.92 -15.74
C LYS A 40 -10.25 14.88 -14.67
N LYS A 41 -10.11 14.42 -13.43
CA LYS A 41 -9.63 15.23 -12.30
C LYS A 41 -8.19 15.70 -12.50
N CYS A 42 -7.31 14.82 -12.99
CA CYS A 42 -5.93 15.18 -13.30
C CYS A 42 -5.86 16.28 -14.37
N LYS A 43 -6.66 16.16 -15.43
CA LYS A 43 -6.72 17.17 -16.50
C LYS A 43 -7.29 18.51 -16.03
N SER A 44 -8.35 18.51 -15.23
CA SER A 44 -9.01 19.75 -14.80
C SER A 44 -8.27 20.49 -13.68
N SER A 45 -7.42 19.79 -12.92
CA SER A 45 -6.67 20.35 -11.78
C SER A 45 -5.15 20.36 -12.00
N GLU A 46 -4.70 20.13 -13.24
CA GLU A 46 -3.27 20.09 -13.64
C GLU A 46 -2.40 19.14 -12.79
N LEU A 47 -2.98 18.05 -12.30
CA LEU A 47 -2.27 17.07 -11.47
C LEU A 47 -1.52 16.05 -12.34
N ASN A 48 -0.33 15.65 -11.88
CA ASN A 48 0.39 14.54 -12.47
C ASN A 48 -0.35 13.21 -12.23
N PHE A 49 -0.71 12.51 -13.31
CA PHE A 49 -1.47 11.26 -13.22
C PHE A 49 -0.78 10.17 -12.40
N THR A 50 0.54 10.01 -12.57
CA THR A 50 1.32 9.00 -11.82
C THR A 50 1.21 9.27 -10.33
N ALA A 51 1.49 10.50 -9.90
CA ALA A 51 1.37 10.89 -8.49
C ALA A 51 -0.06 10.70 -7.95
N ALA A 52 -1.09 11.12 -8.70
CA ALA A 52 -2.48 10.97 -8.29
C ALA A 52 -2.91 9.50 -8.18
N SER A 53 -2.49 8.64 -9.10
CA SER A 53 -2.76 7.19 -9.07
C SER A 53 -2.06 6.49 -7.89
N MET A 54 -0.84 6.91 -7.57
CA MET A 54 -0.10 6.43 -6.40
C MET A 54 -0.77 6.87 -5.10
N PHE A 55 -1.23 8.11 -5.04
CA PHE A 55 -2.01 8.61 -3.90
C PHE A 55 -3.27 7.77 -3.68
N CYS A 56 -4.07 7.51 -4.73
CA CYS A 56 -5.26 6.67 -4.62
C CYS A 56 -4.93 5.26 -4.11
N SER A 57 -3.84 4.66 -4.61
CA SER A 57 -3.38 3.33 -4.19
C SER A 57 -2.94 3.32 -2.72
N LEU A 58 -2.16 4.33 -2.31
CA LEU A 58 -1.64 4.44 -0.96
C LEU A 58 -2.75 4.76 0.05
N ARG A 59 -3.74 5.56 -0.35
CA ARG A 59 -4.95 5.81 0.43
C ARG A 59 -5.72 4.52 0.69
N ALA A 60 -5.95 3.69 -0.33
CA ALA A 60 -6.63 2.40 -0.16
C ALA A 60 -5.85 1.45 0.77
N VAL A 61 -4.51 1.41 0.65
CA VAL A 61 -3.64 0.66 1.55
C VAL A 61 -3.75 1.14 3.01
N ASN A 62 -3.89 2.45 3.22
CA ASN A 62 -4.05 3.02 4.56
C ASN A 62 -5.46 2.84 5.13
N GLU A 63 -6.51 2.80 4.32
CA GLU A 63 -7.90 2.61 4.78
C GLU A 63 -8.19 1.16 5.21
N ILE A 64 -7.50 0.18 4.62
CA ILE A 64 -7.74 -1.25 4.87
C ILE A 64 -6.67 -1.81 5.81
N GLN A 65 -7.06 -2.13 7.06
CA GLN A 65 -6.16 -2.63 8.09
C GLN A 65 -5.28 -3.81 7.63
N ALA A 66 -5.83 -4.74 6.83
CA ALA A 66 -5.09 -5.90 6.36
C ALA A 66 -3.81 -5.55 5.56
N PHE A 67 -3.78 -4.41 4.86
CA PHE A 67 -2.58 -3.95 4.13
C PHE A 67 -1.56 -3.22 5.02
N ARG A 68 -1.93 -2.88 6.26
CA ARG A 68 -1.04 -2.23 7.23
C ARG A 68 -0.35 -3.20 8.19
N LEU A 69 -0.82 -4.44 8.23
CA LEU A 69 -0.22 -5.49 9.06
C LEU A 69 1.15 -5.92 8.52
N ARG A 70 2.12 -6.10 9.41
CA ARG A 70 3.44 -6.67 9.12
C ARG A 70 3.81 -7.69 10.18
N LEU A 71 4.50 -8.75 9.76
CA LEU A 71 5.13 -9.70 10.68
C LEU A 71 6.56 -9.23 10.96
N VAL A 72 6.87 -8.95 12.22
CA VAL A 72 8.22 -8.59 12.66
C VAL A 72 8.63 -9.52 13.80
N GLY A 73 9.49 -10.48 13.49
CA GLY A 73 9.72 -11.62 14.38
C GLY A 73 8.42 -12.42 14.57
N GLU A 74 7.95 -12.54 15.80
CA GLU A 74 6.69 -13.23 16.13
C GLU A 74 5.50 -12.28 16.33
N GLU A 75 5.73 -10.97 16.21
CA GLU A 75 4.74 -9.92 16.43
C GLU A 75 4.03 -9.57 15.12
N VAL A 76 2.70 -9.53 15.19
CA VAL A 76 1.88 -8.91 14.15
C VAL A 76 1.66 -7.45 14.53
N ARG A 77 2.26 -6.54 13.76
CA ARG A 77 2.21 -5.09 14.00
C ARG A 77 1.25 -4.43 13.02
N ASP A 78 0.35 -3.58 13.52
CA ASP A 78 -0.52 -2.71 12.72
C ASP A 78 0.07 -1.30 12.68
N TYR A 79 0.58 -0.92 11.51
CA TYR A 79 1.15 0.41 11.30
C TYR A 79 0.04 1.42 11.05
N GLN A 80 0.04 2.53 11.79
CA GLN A 80 -1.02 3.54 11.67
C GLN A 80 -1.00 4.24 10.31
N VAL A 81 0.19 4.42 9.74
CA VAL A 81 0.40 5.04 8.43
C VAL A 81 1.40 4.20 7.63
N ILE A 82 1.06 3.94 6.38
CA ILE A 82 1.94 3.35 5.37
C ILE A 82 2.34 4.44 4.39
N HIS A 83 3.65 4.64 4.27
CA HIS A 83 4.27 5.57 3.33
C HIS A 83 4.51 4.89 1.97
N GLY A 84 4.74 5.68 0.94
CA GLY A 84 4.89 5.21 -0.42
C GLY A 84 6.34 5.03 -0.84
N GLY A 85 6.55 4.13 -1.79
CA GLY A 85 7.79 4.01 -2.54
C GLY A 85 7.48 3.65 -3.97
N THR A 86 8.22 4.23 -4.91
CA THR A 86 8.12 3.90 -6.33
C THR A 86 9.50 3.79 -6.96
N THR A 87 9.55 3.11 -8.10
CA THR A 87 10.69 3.23 -9.01
C THR A 87 10.48 4.43 -9.95
N VAL A 88 11.57 5.07 -10.33
CA VAL A 88 11.61 6.14 -11.34
C VAL A 88 12.59 5.73 -12.43
N LEU A 89 12.09 5.65 -13.66
CA LEU A 89 12.89 5.32 -14.83
C LEU A 89 13.83 6.49 -15.18
N ARG A 90 15.08 6.18 -15.48
CA ARG A 90 16.10 7.13 -15.95
C ARG A 90 16.26 7.03 -17.46
N ASP A 91 16.88 8.07 -18.03
CA ASP A 91 17.12 8.16 -19.48
C ASP A 91 18.05 7.06 -20.03
N ASP A 92 18.82 6.39 -19.16
CA ASP A 92 19.75 5.31 -19.49
C ASP A 92 19.14 3.91 -19.31
N ASP A 93 17.81 3.80 -19.29
CA ASP A 93 17.04 2.58 -19.03
C ASP A 93 17.26 1.95 -17.64
N SER A 94 18.02 2.60 -16.75
CA SER A 94 18.10 2.21 -15.33
C SER A 94 16.94 2.79 -14.52
N PHE A 95 16.80 2.39 -13.25
CA PHE A 95 15.79 2.95 -12.36
C PHE A 95 16.35 3.32 -10.98
N SER A 96 15.70 4.28 -10.34
CA SER A 96 15.95 4.67 -8.94
C SER A 96 14.77 4.31 -8.05
N TYR A 97 15.01 4.12 -6.76
CA TYR A 97 13.95 4.10 -5.75
C TYR A 97 13.71 5.50 -5.20
N PHE A 98 12.45 5.87 -5.10
CA PHE A 98 12.00 7.11 -4.49
C PHE A 98 10.99 6.78 -3.39
N TYR A 99 11.20 7.33 -2.20
CA TYR A 99 10.33 7.19 -1.04
C TYR A 99 9.65 8.52 -0.74
N PHE A 100 8.39 8.47 -0.33
CA PHE A 100 7.61 9.66 -0.02
C PHE A 100 6.61 9.39 1.09
N ASP A 101 6.36 10.42 1.89
CA ASP A 101 5.40 10.34 2.96
C ASP A 101 3.97 10.33 2.44
N PHE A 102 3.10 9.56 3.11
CA PHE A 102 1.67 9.63 2.86
C PHE A 102 1.12 10.91 3.48
N VAL A 103 0.26 11.58 2.72
CA VAL A 103 -0.56 12.71 3.16
C VAL A 103 -2.02 12.34 2.93
N GLU A 104 -2.91 12.74 3.83
CA GLU A 104 -4.34 12.36 3.75
C GLU A 104 -5.07 13.07 2.62
N ASP A 105 -4.61 14.28 2.28
CA ASP A 105 -5.19 15.12 1.24
C ASP A 105 -4.27 15.21 0.04
N LEU A 106 -4.87 15.03 -1.14
CA LEU A 106 -4.24 15.36 -2.41
C LEU A 106 -4.38 16.87 -2.64
N SER A 107 -3.67 17.67 -1.86
CA SER A 107 -3.53 19.10 -2.10
C SER A 107 -2.51 19.32 -3.21
N GLY A 108 -2.96 19.91 -4.33
CA GLY A 108 -2.07 20.44 -5.37
C GLY A 108 -1.38 21.71 -4.92
#